data_AF-A0A2K1FYA0-F1
#
_entry.id   AF-A0A2K1FYA0-F1
#
_cell.length_a   1.000
_cell.length_b   1.000
_cell.length_c   1.000
_cell.angle_alpha   90.00
_cell.angle_beta   90.00
_cell.angle_gamma   90.00
#
_symmetry.space_group_name_H-M   'P 1'
#
loop_
_entity.id
_entity.type
_entity.pdbx_description
1 polymer ?
#
loop_
_entity_poly.entity_id
_entity_poly.type
_entity_poly.pdbx_seq_one_letter_code
_entity_poly.pdbx_strand_id
1 'polypeptide(L)'
;MAHTESPPTWTQRLLRYGTGVLILALLAGALVILNRWLEQYSVADIRQALNRITGVQLLAASAAAAVSYWLLTLYDLLALRHLRRPLPYRWVAFTAFTSYAFSHSLGFASIIGATVRYRLYAPHGLGGVEVAQVTLFVVTTFMLGLATVMPVVMLIDPTALKALHVPPGSAFLLGLAALAILVAYAVGGFWLRRPLRVFGHAIAFPRPSIAVRQLLLGLCDLSLAALVLYLCLPPSDAVSYADVLVAFGLALVAGIISHVPGGLGVFDAIVLVSLTPAMPGNDVMAGLLVFRLIYYLAPLVIAGLMFGGVEAFQARRRIGGLSRGISAAISPAVPLVLAACIFITGAFLLFSRATPEETLPAPFDATALPLVEMSHFTGSVAGVLLILLAHAVQRRLHAAWVLSLVLLATGCASALLKGGDWPEAIVPGLIFLALLPARKEFHRRGNILRNPLTPSWFIATGVALASAFWLGLFSYKHIAFSDELWWHFTLHGDASRFLRASVAVGVIALGAALVHLVSAASRDPQEREQEEKPPGPLTAARRTD
;
A
#
# COMPACT_ATOMS: atom_id res chain seq x y z
N MET A 1 34.61 -30.07 -5.09
CA MET A 1 34.50 -29.46 -6.43
C MET A 1 33.56 -28.29 -6.32
N ALA A 2 34.11 -27.07 -6.41
CA ALA A 2 33.35 -25.84 -6.29
C ALA A 2 32.53 -25.62 -7.57
N HIS A 3 31.20 -25.52 -7.44
CA HIS A 3 30.36 -25.01 -8.52
C HIS A 3 30.63 -23.50 -8.65
N THR A 4 31.49 -23.14 -9.59
CA THR A 4 31.62 -21.77 -10.09
C THR A 4 30.35 -21.41 -10.84
N GLU A 5 29.49 -20.59 -10.24
CA GLU A 5 28.37 -19.99 -10.97
C GLU A 5 28.93 -19.09 -12.09
N SER A 6 28.54 -19.37 -13.34
CA SER A 6 28.91 -18.55 -14.49
C SER A 6 28.42 -17.10 -14.29
N PRO A 7 29.21 -16.09 -14.66
CA PRO A 7 28.81 -14.69 -14.50
C PRO A 7 27.49 -14.44 -15.25
N PRO A 8 26.57 -13.64 -14.68
CA PRO A 8 25.25 -13.41 -15.28
C PRO A 8 25.42 -12.81 -16.67
N THR A 9 24.75 -13.41 -17.65
CA THR A 9 24.81 -13.02 -19.06
C THR A 9 24.33 -11.58 -19.25
N TRP A 10 24.81 -10.92 -20.30
CA TRP A 10 24.47 -9.51 -20.58
C TRP A 10 22.95 -9.29 -20.70
N THR A 11 22.22 -10.31 -21.18
CA THR A 11 20.75 -10.37 -21.20
C THR A 11 20.11 -10.42 -19.81
N GLN A 12 20.67 -11.14 -18.84
CA GLN A 12 20.19 -11.15 -17.46
C GLN A 12 20.42 -9.80 -16.75
N ARG A 13 21.53 -9.12 -17.05
CA ARG A 13 21.77 -7.75 -16.56
C ARG A 13 20.80 -6.76 -17.22
N LEU A 14 20.62 -6.83 -18.53
CA LEU A 14 19.70 -5.98 -19.28
C LEU A 14 18.24 -6.18 -18.84
N LEU A 15 17.83 -7.42 -18.55
CA LEU A 15 16.51 -7.73 -18.01
C LEU A 15 16.35 -7.17 -16.58
N ARG A 16 17.36 -7.31 -15.71
CA ARG A 16 17.29 -6.85 -14.31
C ARG A 16 17.28 -5.33 -14.18
N TYR A 17 18.05 -4.61 -14.99
CA TYR A 17 18.03 -3.15 -15.01
C TYR A 17 16.90 -2.59 -15.89
N GLY A 18 16.57 -3.26 -16.99
CA GLY A 18 15.50 -2.88 -17.91
C GLY A 18 14.12 -2.90 -17.28
N THR A 19 13.83 -3.88 -16.41
CA THR A 19 12.57 -3.88 -15.64
C THR A 19 12.50 -2.71 -14.66
N GLY A 20 13.61 -2.34 -14.02
CA GLY A 20 13.65 -1.19 -13.10
C GLY A 20 13.47 0.14 -13.84
N VAL A 21 14.14 0.30 -14.99
CA VAL A 21 14.00 1.47 -15.86
C VAL A 21 12.59 1.56 -16.43
N LEU A 22 11.98 0.44 -16.84
CA LEU A 22 10.60 0.42 -17.33
C LEU A 22 9.61 0.85 -16.24
N ILE A 23 9.74 0.33 -15.01
CA ILE A 23 8.89 0.73 -13.88
C ILE A 23 9.05 2.22 -13.59
N LEU A 24 10.29 2.74 -13.57
CA LEU A 24 10.56 4.17 -13.36
C LEU A 24 10.02 5.03 -14.51
N ALA A 25 10.11 4.58 -15.75
CA ALA A 25 9.58 5.26 -16.92
C ALA A 25 8.04 5.27 -16.93
N LEU A 26 7.41 4.16 -16.55
CA LEU A 26 5.95 4.07 -16.40
C LEU A 26 5.45 4.95 -15.25
N LEU A 27 6.17 4.97 -14.13
CA LEU A 27 5.87 5.88 -13.02
C LEU A 27 6.05 7.35 -13.43
N ALA A 28 7.14 7.69 -14.12
CA ALA A 28 7.38 9.03 -14.62
C ALA A 28 6.31 9.45 -15.64
N GLY A 29 5.93 8.54 -16.54
CA GLY A 29 4.81 8.73 -17.47
C GLY A 29 3.49 8.96 -16.75
N ALA A 30 3.18 8.15 -15.74
CA ALA A 30 1.99 8.33 -14.90
C ALA A 30 1.99 9.65 -14.15
N LEU A 31 3.14 10.09 -13.60
CA LEU A 31 3.29 11.39 -12.94
C LEU A 31 3.17 12.58 -13.91
N VAL A 32 3.72 12.47 -15.12
CA VAL A 32 3.58 13.50 -16.16
C VAL A 32 2.12 13.61 -16.62
N ILE A 33 1.45 12.48 -16.81
CA ILE A 33 0.01 12.45 -17.13
C ILE A 33 -0.76 13.06 -15.97
N LEU A 34 -0.51 12.61 -14.73
CA LEU A 34 -1.16 13.17 -13.55
C LEU A 34 -0.91 14.67 -13.43
N ASN A 35 0.29 15.20 -13.75
CA ASN A 35 0.59 16.63 -13.75
C ASN A 35 -0.21 17.42 -14.78
N ARG A 36 -0.17 16.97 -16.03
CA ARG A 36 -0.93 17.64 -17.10
C ARG A 36 -2.43 17.62 -16.86
N TRP A 37 -2.93 16.59 -16.19
CA TRP A 37 -4.35 16.45 -15.87
C TRP A 37 -4.75 17.17 -14.60
N LEU A 38 -3.90 17.17 -13.57
CA LEU A 38 -4.12 17.91 -12.34
C LEU A 38 -3.97 19.43 -12.54
N GLU A 39 -3.24 19.89 -13.57
CA GLU A 39 -3.14 21.31 -13.93
C GLU A 39 -4.52 21.99 -14.05
N GLN A 40 -5.57 21.22 -14.40
CA GLN A 40 -6.94 21.69 -14.57
C GLN A 40 -7.74 21.80 -13.26
N TYR A 41 -7.25 21.25 -12.15
CA TYR A 41 -7.96 21.17 -10.87
C TYR A 41 -7.29 22.04 -9.79
N SER A 42 -8.09 22.67 -8.94
CA SER A 42 -7.62 23.44 -7.78
C SER A 42 -7.79 22.64 -6.49
N VAL A 43 -6.83 22.79 -5.56
CA VAL A 43 -6.87 22.09 -4.25
C VAL A 43 -8.06 22.56 -3.42
N ALA A 44 -8.44 23.84 -3.54
CA ALA A 44 -9.60 24.41 -2.87
C ALA A 44 -10.91 23.72 -3.31
N ASP A 45 -11.09 23.47 -4.61
CA ASP A 45 -12.30 22.80 -5.12
C ASP A 45 -12.37 21.34 -4.66
N ILE A 46 -11.23 20.62 -4.63
CA ILE A 46 -11.18 19.25 -4.11
C ILE A 46 -11.58 19.24 -2.62
N ARG A 47 -11.09 20.21 -1.83
CA ARG A 47 -11.47 20.34 -0.43
C ARG A 47 -12.96 20.65 -0.25
N GLN A 48 -13.53 21.51 -1.10
CA GLN A 48 -14.97 21.78 -1.09
C GLN A 48 -15.78 20.53 -1.48
N ALA A 49 -15.29 19.72 -2.42
CA ALA A 49 -15.89 18.44 -2.75
C ALA A 49 -15.84 17.44 -1.59
N LEU A 50 -14.73 17.38 -0.83
CA LEU A 50 -14.64 16.55 0.38
C LEU A 50 -15.69 16.93 1.43
N ASN A 51 -15.98 18.22 1.61
CA ASN A 51 -17.00 18.69 2.54
C ASN A 51 -18.44 18.30 2.15
N ARG A 52 -18.69 17.92 0.89
CA ARG A 52 -19.99 17.41 0.43
C ARG A 52 -20.20 15.93 0.75
N ILE A 53 -19.15 15.20 1.12
CA ILE A 53 -19.26 13.79 1.50
C ILE A 53 -19.76 13.71 2.93
N THR A 54 -20.93 13.10 3.12
CA THR A 54 -21.60 13.04 4.41
C THR A 54 -20.97 12.00 5.35
N GLY A 55 -21.12 12.19 6.67
CA GLY A 55 -20.67 11.20 7.65
C GLY A 55 -21.35 9.83 7.50
N VAL A 56 -22.59 9.80 7.00
CA VAL A 56 -23.33 8.55 6.73
C VAL A 56 -22.71 7.81 5.54
N GLN A 57 -22.34 8.52 4.46
CA GLN A 57 -21.59 7.94 3.34
C GLN A 57 -20.26 7.35 3.82
N LEU A 58 -19.53 8.08 4.68
CA LEU A 58 -18.26 7.61 5.23
C LEU A 58 -18.43 6.33 6.08
N LEU A 59 -19.47 6.27 6.91
CA LEU A 59 -19.81 5.09 7.70
C LEU A 59 -20.19 3.90 6.80
N ALA A 60 -21.03 4.13 5.79
CA ALA A 60 -21.45 3.10 4.84
C ALA A 60 -20.28 2.56 4.01
N ALA A 61 -19.41 3.45 3.51
CA ALA A 61 -18.19 3.09 2.79
C ALA A 61 -17.23 2.28 3.70
N SER A 62 -17.09 2.68 4.96
CA SER A 62 -16.27 1.95 5.94
C SER A 62 -16.84 0.56 6.26
N ALA A 63 -18.16 0.44 6.39
CA ALA A 63 -18.82 -0.84 6.60
C ALA A 63 -18.67 -1.76 5.38
N ALA A 64 -18.87 -1.23 4.16
CA ALA A 64 -18.66 -1.96 2.92
C ALA A 64 -17.19 -2.43 2.79
N ALA A 65 -16.22 -1.57 3.14
CA ALA A 65 -14.81 -1.93 3.15
C ALA A 65 -14.51 -3.04 4.16
N ALA A 66 -15.11 -3.00 5.36
CA ALA A 66 -14.97 -4.06 6.35
C ALA A 66 -15.51 -5.41 5.84
N VAL A 67 -16.64 -5.41 5.14
CA VAL A 67 -17.19 -6.62 4.50
C VAL A 67 -16.29 -7.10 3.36
N SER A 68 -15.75 -6.19 2.53
CA SER A 68 -14.79 -6.55 1.47
C SER A 68 -13.53 -7.22 2.06
N TYR A 69 -12.93 -6.63 3.10
CA TYR A 69 -11.78 -7.21 3.79
C TYR A 69 -12.10 -8.54 4.47
N TRP A 70 -13.33 -8.72 4.97
CA TRP A 70 -13.79 -10.02 5.45
C TRP A 70 -13.85 -11.05 4.32
N LEU A 71 -14.41 -10.71 3.15
CA LEU A 71 -14.41 -11.59 1.97
C LEU A 71 -12.99 -11.96 1.54
N LEU A 72 -12.05 -11.02 1.57
CA LEU A 72 -10.64 -11.30 1.28
C LEU A 72 -10.05 -12.39 2.19
N THR A 73 -10.50 -12.51 3.45
CA THR A 73 -10.06 -13.63 4.32
C THR A 73 -10.57 -14.99 3.84
N LEU A 74 -11.71 -15.02 3.14
CA LEU A 74 -12.29 -16.24 2.58
C LEU A 74 -11.51 -16.72 1.36
N TYR A 75 -10.75 -15.86 0.68
CA TYR A 75 -9.88 -16.25 -0.44
C TYR A 75 -8.80 -17.23 0.05
N ASP A 76 -8.06 -16.84 1.10
CA ASP A 76 -7.05 -17.69 1.72
C ASP A 76 -7.68 -18.95 2.33
N LEU A 77 -8.87 -18.84 2.95
CA LEU A 77 -9.59 -19.99 3.47
C LEU A 77 -9.94 -21.01 2.37
N LEU A 78 -10.40 -20.53 1.22
CA LEU A 78 -10.74 -21.37 0.08
C LEU A 78 -9.48 -21.99 -0.55
N ALA A 79 -8.39 -21.22 -0.64
CA ALA A 79 -7.09 -21.70 -1.11
C ALA A 79 -6.54 -22.84 -0.25
N LEU A 80 -6.56 -22.66 1.08
CA LEU A 80 -6.12 -23.68 2.03
C LEU A 80 -6.99 -24.94 2.00
N ARG A 81 -8.31 -24.78 1.80
CA ARG A 81 -9.22 -25.92 1.58
C ARG A 81 -8.92 -26.64 0.27
N HIS A 82 -8.61 -25.90 -0.81
CA HIS A 82 -8.22 -26.48 -2.09
C HIS A 82 -6.92 -27.30 -1.97
N LEU A 83 -5.94 -26.78 -1.24
CA LEU A 83 -4.66 -27.44 -0.95
C LEU A 83 -4.73 -28.52 0.13
N ARG A 84 -5.90 -28.72 0.76
CA ARG A 84 -6.11 -29.66 1.88
C ARG A 84 -5.16 -29.42 3.06
N ARG A 85 -4.86 -28.15 3.33
CA ARG A 85 -4.08 -27.68 4.48
C ARG A 85 -4.96 -26.82 5.40
N PRO A 86 -5.95 -27.39 6.10
CA PRO A 86 -6.86 -26.62 6.92
C PRO A 86 -6.11 -25.98 8.10
N LEU A 87 -6.26 -24.67 8.25
CA LEU A 87 -5.81 -23.92 9.42
C LEU A 87 -7.03 -23.36 10.18
N PRO A 88 -6.92 -23.10 11.49
CA PRO A 88 -7.98 -22.44 12.24
C PRO A 88 -8.33 -21.08 11.61
N TYR A 89 -9.61 -20.79 11.41
CA TYR A 89 -10.06 -19.59 10.69
C TYR A 89 -9.48 -18.28 11.26
N ARG A 90 -9.34 -18.17 12.59
CA ARG A 90 -8.72 -16.99 13.24
C ARG A 90 -7.32 -16.66 12.69
N TRP A 91 -6.54 -17.68 12.35
CA TRP A 91 -5.18 -17.54 11.82
C TRP A 91 -5.17 -17.19 10.34
N VAL A 92 -6.08 -17.82 9.59
CA VAL A 92 -6.31 -17.51 8.18
C VAL A 92 -6.76 -16.06 8.05
N ALA A 93 -7.74 -15.63 8.85
CA ALA A 93 -8.26 -14.27 8.86
C ALA A 93 -7.17 -13.25 9.22
N PHE A 94 -6.40 -13.48 10.29
CA PHE A 94 -5.27 -12.62 10.66
C PHE A 94 -4.24 -12.52 9.53
N THR A 95 -3.83 -13.65 8.96
CA THR A 95 -2.78 -13.72 7.93
C THR A 95 -3.23 -13.07 6.62
N ALA A 96 -4.46 -13.36 6.21
CA ALA A 96 -5.05 -12.80 5.00
C ALA A 96 -5.25 -11.30 5.15
N PHE A 97 -5.96 -10.85 6.20
CA PHE A 97 -6.25 -9.43 6.44
C PHE A 97 -4.97 -8.59 6.43
N THR A 98 -3.97 -9.01 7.22
CA THR A 98 -2.70 -8.29 7.30
C THR A 98 -1.96 -8.32 5.95
N SER A 99 -1.86 -9.47 5.29
CA SER A 99 -1.22 -9.56 3.97
C SER A 99 -1.88 -8.66 2.94
N TYR A 100 -3.21 -8.63 2.87
CA TYR A 100 -3.93 -7.77 1.93
C TYR A 100 -3.77 -6.28 2.27
N ALA A 101 -3.80 -5.90 3.55
CA ALA A 101 -3.55 -4.51 3.95
C ALA A 101 -2.18 -4.01 3.46
N PHE A 102 -1.13 -4.84 3.55
CA PHE A 102 0.18 -4.49 2.99
C PHE A 102 0.22 -4.54 1.46
N SER A 103 -0.41 -5.55 0.86
CA SER A 103 -0.44 -5.73 -0.59
C SER A 103 -1.09 -4.55 -1.32
N HIS A 104 -2.22 -4.04 -0.80
CA HIS A 104 -2.90 -2.89 -1.39
C HIS A 104 -2.07 -1.61 -1.25
N SER A 105 -1.45 -1.37 -0.10
CA SER A 105 -0.77 -0.10 0.20
C SER A 105 0.65 0.04 -0.36
N LEU A 106 1.39 -1.06 -0.57
CA LEU A 106 2.80 -1.00 -0.97
C LEU A 106 3.08 -1.42 -2.43
N GLY A 107 2.05 -1.88 -3.16
CA GLY A 107 2.14 -1.99 -4.60
C GLY A 107 2.95 -3.13 -5.21
N PHE A 108 3.55 -3.98 -4.38
CA PHE A 108 4.13 -5.26 -4.80
C PHE A 108 3.34 -6.40 -4.17
N ALA A 109 2.03 -6.43 -4.41
CA ALA A 109 1.09 -7.33 -3.75
C ALA A 109 1.54 -8.81 -3.81
N SER A 110 2.13 -9.23 -4.93
CA SER A 110 2.63 -10.59 -5.16
C SER A 110 3.89 -10.94 -4.36
N ILE A 111 4.70 -9.95 -3.97
CA ILE A 111 5.95 -10.16 -3.23
C ILE A 111 5.76 -9.89 -1.74
N ILE A 112 5.22 -8.71 -1.39
CA ILE A 112 5.06 -8.27 -0.01
C ILE A 112 3.99 -9.10 0.68
N GLY A 113 2.81 -9.25 0.06
CA GLY A 113 1.74 -10.08 0.60
C GLY A 113 2.16 -11.54 0.73
N ALA A 114 2.86 -12.09 -0.27
CA ALA A 114 3.38 -13.45 -0.20
C ALA A 114 4.42 -13.63 0.91
N THR A 115 5.28 -12.63 1.14
CA THR A 115 6.26 -12.66 2.23
C THR A 115 5.59 -12.62 3.60
N VAL A 116 4.56 -11.80 3.78
CA VAL A 116 3.76 -11.75 5.02
C VAL A 116 3.04 -13.09 5.23
N ARG A 117 2.35 -13.63 4.21
CA ARG A 117 1.76 -14.97 4.27
C ARG A 117 2.78 -16.04 4.62
N TYR A 118 3.96 -16.02 4.01
CA TYR A 118 5.00 -17.01 4.29
C TYR A 118 5.45 -16.95 5.75
N ARG A 119 5.72 -15.75 6.25
CA ARG A 119 6.16 -15.56 7.64
C ARG A 119 5.11 -15.98 8.66
N LEU A 120 3.83 -15.84 8.35
CA LEU A 120 2.73 -16.19 9.25
C LEU A 120 2.26 -17.66 9.12
N TYR A 121 2.34 -18.24 7.92
CA TYR A 121 1.95 -19.64 7.68
C TYR A 121 3.10 -20.64 7.91
N ALA A 122 4.36 -20.27 7.72
CA ALA A 122 5.50 -21.19 7.92
C ALA A 122 5.58 -21.77 9.35
N PRO A 123 5.33 -21.00 10.42
CA PRO A 123 5.26 -21.53 11.79
C PRO A 123 4.13 -22.55 12.00
N HIS A 124 3.13 -22.56 11.11
CA HIS A 124 2.02 -23.52 11.10
C HIS A 124 2.29 -24.72 10.16
N GLY A 125 3.53 -24.88 9.70
CA GLY A 125 3.98 -26.03 8.92
C GLY A 125 3.79 -25.91 7.40
N LEU A 126 3.40 -24.74 6.88
CA LEU A 126 3.31 -24.53 5.43
C LEU A 126 4.68 -24.22 4.84
N GLY A 127 5.07 -24.97 3.81
CA GLY A 127 6.29 -24.73 3.06
C GLY A 127 6.19 -23.51 2.12
N GLY A 128 7.33 -23.02 1.63
CA GLY A 128 7.37 -21.89 0.69
C GLY A 128 6.58 -22.16 -0.61
N VAL A 129 6.62 -23.39 -1.11
CA VAL A 129 5.86 -23.82 -2.30
C VAL A 129 4.36 -23.77 -2.04
N GLU A 130 3.90 -24.21 -0.87
CA GLU A 130 2.47 -24.19 -0.53
C GLU A 130 1.96 -22.76 -0.38
N VAL A 131 2.76 -21.86 0.19
CA VAL A 131 2.41 -20.43 0.28
C VAL A 131 2.38 -19.78 -1.11
N ALA A 132 3.29 -20.17 -2.01
CA ALA A 132 3.25 -19.74 -3.40
C ALA A 132 1.97 -20.24 -4.10
N GLN A 133 1.55 -21.47 -3.86
CA GLN A 133 0.28 -22.02 -4.38
C GLN A 133 -0.94 -21.30 -3.79
N VAL A 134 -0.95 -20.98 -2.50
CA VAL A 134 -2.00 -20.14 -1.88
C VAL A 134 -2.05 -18.77 -2.56
N THR A 135 -0.89 -18.13 -2.75
CA THR A 135 -0.81 -16.82 -3.39
C THR A 135 -1.28 -16.87 -4.84
N LEU A 136 -0.89 -17.90 -5.60
CA LEU A 136 -1.35 -18.11 -6.97
C LEU A 136 -2.88 -18.32 -7.02
N PHE A 137 -3.42 -19.13 -6.12
CA PHE A 137 -4.87 -19.36 -6.02
C PHE A 137 -5.62 -18.05 -5.73
N VAL A 138 -5.12 -17.26 -4.79
CA VAL A 138 -5.66 -15.93 -4.43
C VAL A 138 -5.67 -15.01 -5.64
N VAL A 139 -4.53 -14.86 -6.33
CA VAL A 139 -4.41 -14.01 -7.53
C VAL A 139 -5.36 -14.50 -8.63
N THR A 140 -5.45 -15.80 -8.82
CA THR A 140 -6.37 -16.40 -9.81
C THR A 140 -7.82 -16.08 -9.47
N THR A 141 -8.19 -16.18 -8.18
CA THR A 141 -9.56 -15.85 -7.71
C THR A 141 -9.90 -14.39 -7.96
N PHE A 142 -8.95 -13.49 -7.70
CA PHE A 142 -9.11 -12.06 -7.98
C PHE A 142 -9.29 -11.79 -9.49
N MET A 143 -8.44 -12.40 -10.35
CA MET A 143 -8.56 -12.25 -11.81
C MET A 143 -9.87 -12.82 -12.34
N LEU A 144 -10.33 -13.95 -11.79
CA LEU A 144 -11.64 -14.51 -12.12
C LEU A 144 -12.77 -13.60 -11.67
N GLY A 145 -12.67 -12.99 -10.48
CA GLY A 145 -13.60 -11.96 -10.04
C GLY A 145 -13.69 -10.84 -11.07
N LEU A 146 -12.54 -10.30 -11.49
CA LEU A 146 -12.48 -9.20 -12.45
C LEU A 146 -13.11 -9.59 -13.79
N ALA A 147 -12.79 -10.80 -14.27
CA ALA A 147 -13.37 -11.39 -15.46
C ALA A 147 -14.87 -11.68 -15.32
N THR A 148 -15.40 -11.83 -14.09
CA THR A 148 -16.83 -12.12 -13.82
C THR A 148 -17.65 -10.85 -13.69
N VAL A 149 -17.10 -9.79 -13.08
CA VAL A 149 -17.81 -8.52 -12.89
C VAL A 149 -18.17 -7.87 -14.23
N MET A 150 -17.21 -7.75 -15.16
CA MET A 150 -17.45 -7.04 -16.43
C MET A 150 -18.60 -7.64 -17.26
N PRO A 151 -18.66 -8.96 -17.49
CA PRO A 151 -19.78 -9.58 -18.21
C PRO A 151 -21.12 -9.43 -17.48
N VAL A 152 -21.13 -9.51 -16.15
CA VAL A 152 -22.37 -9.31 -15.37
C VAL A 152 -22.90 -7.89 -15.57
N VAL A 153 -22.04 -6.87 -15.55
CA VAL A 153 -22.44 -5.49 -15.82
C VAL A 153 -22.95 -5.32 -17.25
N MET A 154 -22.25 -5.87 -18.24
CA MET A 154 -22.68 -5.83 -19.65
C MET A 154 -24.07 -6.44 -19.89
N LEU A 155 -24.48 -7.41 -19.08
CA LEU A 155 -25.78 -8.06 -19.19
C LEU A 155 -26.89 -7.31 -18.44
N ILE A 156 -26.58 -6.69 -17.29
CA ILE A 156 -27.55 -5.95 -16.47
C ILE A 156 -27.79 -4.55 -17.05
N ASP A 157 -26.72 -3.85 -17.42
CA ASP A 157 -26.75 -2.53 -18.03
C ASP A 157 -25.81 -2.50 -19.25
N PRO A 158 -26.31 -2.89 -20.43
CA PRO A 158 -25.54 -2.87 -21.66
C PRO A 158 -25.08 -1.46 -22.09
N THR A 159 -25.62 -0.40 -21.48
CA THR A 159 -25.24 0.99 -21.77
C THR A 159 -24.03 1.46 -20.97
N ALA A 160 -23.61 0.70 -19.94
CA ALA A 160 -22.48 1.04 -19.08
C ALA A 160 -21.13 1.15 -19.83
N LEU A 161 -21.02 0.55 -21.03
CA LEU A 161 -19.84 0.67 -21.90
C LEU A 161 -19.92 1.81 -22.91
N LYS A 162 -20.87 2.74 -22.78
CA LYS A 162 -20.99 3.92 -23.65
C LYS A 162 -19.68 4.72 -23.76
N ALA A 163 -18.91 4.81 -22.67
CA ALA A 163 -17.62 5.50 -22.62
C ALA A 163 -16.55 4.86 -23.54
N LEU A 164 -16.68 3.56 -23.82
CA LEU A 164 -15.82 2.82 -24.75
C LEU A 164 -16.35 2.82 -26.18
N HIS A 165 -17.43 3.56 -26.46
CA HIS A 165 -18.12 3.59 -27.75
C HIS A 165 -18.59 2.20 -28.20
N VAL A 166 -18.88 1.29 -27.27
CA VAL A 166 -19.40 -0.05 -27.56
C VAL A 166 -20.92 0.02 -27.62
N PRO A 167 -21.55 -0.36 -28.75
CA PRO A 167 -23.01 -0.43 -28.84
C PRO A 167 -23.62 -1.39 -27.80
N PRO A 168 -24.81 -1.09 -27.26
CA PRO A 168 -25.46 -1.95 -26.26
C PRO A 168 -25.64 -3.42 -26.70
N GLY A 169 -25.98 -3.64 -27.98
CA GLY A 169 -26.14 -4.99 -28.54
C GLY A 169 -24.85 -5.79 -28.56
N SER A 170 -23.71 -5.18 -28.90
CA SER A 170 -22.41 -5.85 -28.88
C SER A 170 -21.89 -6.03 -27.46
N ALA A 171 -22.13 -5.07 -26.56
CA ALA A 171 -21.83 -5.21 -25.13
C ALA A 171 -22.54 -6.44 -24.54
N PHE A 172 -23.84 -6.60 -24.81
CA PHE A 172 -24.62 -7.75 -24.35
C PHE A 172 -24.07 -9.08 -24.89
N LEU A 173 -23.75 -9.16 -26.20
CA LEU A 173 -23.18 -10.36 -26.82
C LEU A 173 -21.79 -10.71 -26.26
N LEU A 174 -20.94 -9.71 -26.03
CA LEU A 174 -19.63 -9.89 -25.40
C LEU A 174 -19.79 -10.38 -23.95
N GLY A 175 -20.74 -9.83 -23.21
CA GLY A 175 -21.08 -10.28 -21.86
C GLY A 175 -21.52 -11.76 -21.85
N LEU A 176 -22.37 -12.16 -22.79
CA LEU A 176 -22.82 -13.55 -22.90
C LEU A 176 -21.66 -14.50 -23.26
N ALA A 177 -20.82 -14.11 -24.21
CA ALA A 177 -19.65 -14.89 -24.61
C ALA A 177 -18.64 -15.06 -23.48
N ALA A 178 -18.33 -13.97 -22.75
CA ALA A 178 -17.43 -14.00 -21.61
C ALA A 178 -18.00 -14.83 -20.44
N LEU A 179 -19.31 -14.72 -20.15
CA LEU A 179 -19.96 -15.54 -19.15
C LEU A 179 -19.93 -17.03 -19.52
N ALA A 180 -20.12 -17.37 -20.80
CA ALA A 180 -20.00 -18.75 -21.27
C ALA A 180 -18.61 -19.34 -21.03
N ILE A 181 -17.54 -18.55 -21.21
CA ILE A 181 -16.15 -18.96 -20.90
C ILE A 181 -15.99 -19.23 -19.39
N LEU A 182 -16.57 -18.38 -18.53
CA LEU A 182 -16.51 -18.58 -17.08
C LEU A 182 -17.30 -19.80 -16.62
N VAL A 183 -18.45 -20.08 -17.25
CA VAL A 183 -19.20 -21.32 -17.02
C VAL A 183 -18.38 -22.52 -17.47
N ALA A 184 -17.73 -22.47 -18.64
CA ALA A 184 -16.84 -23.52 -19.11
C ALA A 184 -15.67 -23.75 -18.13
N TYR A 185 -15.10 -22.69 -17.55
CA TYR A 185 -14.11 -22.80 -16.47
C TYR A 185 -14.68 -23.50 -15.23
N ALA A 186 -15.87 -23.10 -14.77
CA ALA A 186 -16.48 -23.66 -13.57
C ALA A 186 -16.80 -25.16 -13.72
N VAL A 187 -17.31 -25.56 -14.89
CA VAL A 187 -17.69 -26.95 -15.19
C VAL A 187 -16.48 -27.77 -15.66
N GLY A 188 -15.42 -27.12 -16.17
CA GLY A 188 -14.17 -27.74 -16.64
C GLY A 188 -13.54 -28.70 -15.63
N GLY A 189 -13.73 -28.44 -14.33
CA GLY A 189 -13.26 -29.30 -13.25
C GLY A 189 -13.89 -30.69 -13.18
N PHE A 190 -14.99 -30.96 -13.91
CA PHE A 190 -15.53 -32.31 -14.05
C PHE A 190 -14.64 -33.20 -14.92
N TRP A 191 -14.08 -32.65 -16.00
CA TRP A 191 -13.29 -33.36 -17.00
C TRP A 191 -11.77 -33.25 -16.76
N LEU A 192 -11.28 -32.10 -16.30
CA LEU A 192 -9.85 -31.85 -16.04
C LEU A 192 -9.44 -32.28 -14.63
N ARG A 193 -9.60 -33.56 -14.31
CA ARG A 193 -9.23 -34.11 -12.98
C ARG A 193 -7.73 -34.39 -12.81
N ARG A 194 -6.98 -34.42 -13.92
CA ARG A 194 -5.52 -34.65 -13.88
C ARG A 194 -4.79 -33.34 -13.64
N PRO A 195 -3.81 -33.29 -12.72
CA PRO A 195 -3.04 -32.08 -12.49
C PRO A 195 -2.21 -31.72 -13.72
N LEU A 196 -2.27 -30.44 -14.11
CA LEU A 196 -1.47 -29.89 -15.19
C LEU A 196 -0.06 -29.65 -14.66
N ARG A 197 0.97 -30.13 -15.37
CA ARG A 197 2.36 -29.86 -15.01
C ARG A 197 2.79 -28.55 -15.65
N VAL A 198 3.01 -27.53 -14.83
CA VAL A 198 3.47 -26.21 -15.26
C VAL A 198 4.77 -25.91 -14.51
N PHE A 199 5.86 -25.61 -15.23
CA PHE A 199 7.20 -25.36 -14.66
C PHE A 199 7.65 -26.44 -13.64
N GLY A 200 7.43 -27.72 -13.96
CA GLY A 200 7.79 -28.86 -13.10
C GLY A 200 6.87 -29.08 -11.88
N HIS A 201 5.89 -28.21 -11.65
CA HIS A 201 4.96 -28.31 -10.53
C HIS A 201 3.57 -28.75 -11.01
N ALA A 202 2.94 -29.63 -10.23
CA ALA A 202 1.58 -30.11 -10.49
C ALA A 202 0.56 -29.08 -9.98
N ILE A 203 -0.11 -28.38 -10.89
CA ILE A 203 -1.22 -27.48 -10.60
C ILE A 203 -2.53 -28.23 -10.86
N ALA A 204 -3.28 -28.51 -9.80
CA ALA A 204 -4.57 -29.16 -9.91
C ALA A 204 -5.63 -28.16 -10.35
N PHE A 205 -6.45 -28.53 -11.33
CA PHE A 205 -7.63 -27.75 -11.67
C PHE A 205 -8.63 -27.77 -10.50
N PRO A 206 -9.26 -26.64 -10.14
CA PRO A 206 -10.22 -26.61 -9.03
C PRO A 206 -11.42 -27.48 -9.33
N ARG A 207 -11.91 -28.19 -8.30
CA ARG A 207 -13.20 -28.89 -8.38
C ARG A 207 -14.30 -27.87 -8.71
N PRO A 208 -15.37 -28.26 -9.43
CA PRO A 208 -16.43 -27.32 -9.81
C PRO A 208 -17.01 -26.52 -8.64
N SER A 209 -17.18 -27.13 -7.47
CA SER A 209 -17.64 -26.43 -6.27
C SER A 209 -16.66 -25.38 -5.74
N ILE A 210 -15.35 -25.56 -5.94
CA ILE A 210 -14.33 -24.56 -5.60
C ILE A 210 -14.32 -23.46 -6.66
N ALA A 211 -14.38 -23.81 -7.94
CA ALA A 211 -14.40 -22.85 -9.05
C ALA A 211 -15.62 -21.91 -8.97
N VAL A 212 -16.82 -22.44 -8.72
CA VAL A 212 -18.03 -21.62 -8.50
C VAL A 212 -17.86 -20.70 -7.29
N ARG A 213 -17.28 -21.19 -6.19
CA ARG A 213 -17.01 -20.36 -5.01
C ARG A 213 -15.96 -19.28 -5.31
N GLN A 214 -14.97 -19.53 -6.16
CA GLN A 214 -14.01 -18.51 -6.60
C GLN A 214 -14.69 -17.41 -7.41
N LEU A 215 -15.56 -17.79 -8.37
CA LEU A 215 -16.30 -16.83 -9.18
C LEU A 215 -17.23 -15.96 -8.32
N LEU A 216 -18.02 -16.58 -7.43
CA LEU A 216 -18.93 -15.87 -6.54
C LEU A 216 -18.17 -14.96 -5.57
N LEU A 217 -17.09 -15.46 -4.97
CA LEU A 217 -16.31 -14.69 -4.02
C LEU A 217 -15.61 -13.50 -4.71
N GLY A 218 -15.05 -13.71 -5.90
CA GLY A 218 -14.44 -12.67 -6.71
C GLY A 218 -15.44 -11.62 -7.20
N LEU A 219 -16.63 -12.04 -7.62
CA LEU A 219 -17.73 -11.15 -7.99
C LEU A 219 -18.14 -10.27 -6.80
N CYS A 220 -18.45 -10.88 -5.65
CA CYS A 220 -18.88 -10.14 -4.46
C CYS A 220 -17.81 -9.18 -3.95
N ASP A 221 -16.55 -9.61 -3.90
CA ASP A 221 -15.42 -8.80 -3.43
C ASP A 221 -15.20 -7.57 -4.32
N LEU A 222 -15.07 -7.76 -5.63
CA LEU A 222 -14.83 -6.62 -6.53
C LEU A 222 -16.03 -5.69 -6.66
N SER A 223 -17.25 -6.22 -6.63
CA SER A 223 -18.46 -5.39 -6.55
C SER A 223 -18.48 -4.57 -5.26
N LEU A 224 -18.12 -5.16 -4.11
CA LEU A 224 -18.03 -4.42 -2.85
C LEU A 224 -16.90 -3.38 -2.87
N ALA A 225 -15.73 -3.70 -3.41
CA ALA A 225 -14.63 -2.76 -3.53
C ALA A 225 -15.02 -1.54 -4.39
N ALA A 226 -15.69 -1.77 -5.52
CA ALA A 226 -16.25 -0.69 -6.34
C ALA A 226 -17.39 0.07 -5.63
N LEU A 227 -18.18 -0.60 -4.79
CA LEU A 227 -19.21 0.05 -3.97
C LEU A 227 -18.59 1.00 -2.94
N VAL A 228 -17.45 0.63 -2.33
CA VAL A 228 -16.72 1.56 -1.45
C VAL A 228 -16.37 2.83 -2.21
N LEU A 229 -15.83 2.72 -3.43
CA LEU A 229 -15.52 3.89 -4.26
C LEU A 229 -16.79 4.70 -4.58
N TYR A 230 -17.88 4.05 -4.98
CA TYR A 230 -19.16 4.72 -5.27
C TYR A 230 -19.68 5.51 -4.06
N LEU A 231 -19.62 4.92 -2.86
CA LEU A 231 -20.05 5.56 -1.61
C LEU A 231 -19.13 6.71 -1.18
N CYS A 232 -17.86 6.70 -1.61
CA CYS A 232 -16.93 7.80 -1.36
C CYS A 232 -17.14 9.00 -2.31
N LEU A 233 -17.84 8.84 -3.43
CA LEU A 233 -18.11 9.96 -4.33
C LEU A 233 -19.15 10.93 -3.72
N PRO A 234 -18.99 12.25 -3.93
CA PRO A 234 -20.05 13.20 -3.61
C PRO A 234 -21.38 12.80 -4.30
N PRO A 235 -22.54 13.03 -3.66
CA PRO A 235 -23.83 12.66 -4.24
C PRO A 235 -24.05 13.28 -5.62
N SER A 236 -24.42 12.46 -6.60
CA SER A 236 -24.73 12.89 -7.98
C SER A 236 -25.70 11.90 -8.63
N ASP A 237 -26.72 12.43 -9.32
CA ASP A 237 -27.69 11.62 -10.09
C ASP A 237 -27.13 11.19 -11.47
N ALA A 238 -26.02 11.78 -11.90
CA ALA A 238 -25.46 11.54 -13.23
C ALA A 238 -24.58 10.28 -13.31
N VAL A 239 -24.11 9.76 -12.17
CA VAL A 239 -23.21 8.60 -12.09
C VAL A 239 -23.94 7.43 -11.46
N SER A 240 -24.15 6.38 -12.24
CA SER A 240 -24.71 5.13 -11.72
C SER A 240 -23.63 4.26 -11.06
N TYR A 241 -24.05 3.30 -10.22
CA TYR A 241 -23.13 2.29 -9.70
C TYR A 241 -22.49 1.45 -10.82
N ALA A 242 -23.21 1.21 -11.92
CA ALA A 242 -22.67 0.48 -13.07
C ALA A 242 -21.51 1.23 -13.73
N ASP A 243 -21.62 2.56 -13.88
CA ASP A 243 -20.54 3.41 -14.42
C ASP A 243 -19.28 3.30 -13.55
N VAL A 244 -19.43 3.37 -12.21
CA VAL A 244 -18.30 3.21 -11.28
C VAL A 244 -17.72 1.81 -11.32
N LEU A 245 -18.55 0.78 -11.45
CA LEU A 245 -18.10 -0.61 -11.52
C LEU A 245 -17.27 -0.87 -12.80
N VAL A 246 -17.70 -0.33 -13.95
CA VAL A 246 -16.91 -0.37 -15.21
C VAL A 246 -15.62 0.42 -15.06
N ALA A 247 -15.68 1.66 -14.56
CA ALA A 247 -14.50 2.50 -14.34
C ALA A 247 -13.48 1.81 -13.43
N PHE A 248 -13.95 1.22 -12.32
CA PHE A 248 -13.12 0.48 -11.37
C PHE A 248 -12.48 -0.76 -12.01
N GLY A 249 -13.24 -1.54 -12.78
CA GLY A 249 -12.72 -2.71 -13.50
C GLY A 249 -11.65 -2.34 -14.53
N LEU A 250 -11.90 -1.31 -15.34
CA LEU A 250 -10.91 -0.78 -16.30
C LEU A 250 -9.65 -0.28 -15.59
N ALA A 251 -9.81 0.42 -14.47
CA ALA A 251 -8.71 0.93 -13.68
C ALA A 251 -7.86 -0.20 -13.07
N LEU A 252 -8.48 -1.30 -12.62
CA LEU A 252 -7.76 -2.49 -12.17
C LEU A 252 -6.98 -3.16 -13.30
N VAL A 253 -7.58 -3.33 -14.49
CA VAL A 253 -6.89 -3.90 -15.66
C VAL A 253 -5.67 -3.04 -16.03
N ALA A 254 -5.84 -1.71 -16.12
CA ALA A 254 -4.74 -0.79 -16.41
C ALA A 254 -3.65 -0.83 -15.33
N GLY A 255 -4.04 -0.91 -14.06
CA GLY A 255 -3.12 -1.08 -12.93
C GLY A 255 -2.29 -2.36 -13.02
N ILE A 256 -2.91 -3.48 -13.41
CA ILE A 256 -2.21 -4.76 -13.60
C ILE A 256 -1.22 -4.67 -14.76
N ILE A 257 -1.64 -4.14 -15.91
CA ILE A 257 -0.80 -4.03 -17.11
C ILE A 257 0.41 -3.11 -16.86
N SER A 258 0.19 -2.02 -16.13
CA SER A 258 1.24 -1.03 -15.86
C SER A 258 2.24 -1.46 -14.78
N HIS A 259 1.92 -2.47 -13.96
CA HIS A 259 2.73 -2.89 -12.81
C HIS A 259 3.12 -1.74 -11.85
N VAL A 260 2.37 -0.63 -11.87
CA VAL A 260 2.67 0.53 -11.03
C VAL A 260 2.31 0.20 -9.58
N PRO A 261 3.26 0.35 -8.64
CA PRO A 261 3.01 0.00 -7.26
C PRO A 261 1.86 0.83 -6.66
N GLY A 262 0.84 0.12 -6.15
CA GLY A 262 -0.32 0.68 -5.46
C GLY A 262 -1.38 1.21 -6.41
N GLY A 263 -1.20 0.96 -7.72
CA GLY A 263 -1.99 1.57 -8.78
C GLY A 263 -1.92 3.10 -8.78
N LEU A 264 -0.92 3.69 -8.09
CA LEU A 264 -0.83 5.13 -7.88
C LEU A 264 -0.75 5.85 -9.23
N GLY A 265 -1.67 6.79 -9.46
CA GLY A 265 -1.74 7.57 -10.69
C GLY A 265 -2.50 6.85 -11.81
N VAL A 266 -2.17 5.60 -12.14
CA VAL A 266 -2.84 4.88 -13.24
C VAL A 266 -4.29 4.54 -12.90
N PHE A 267 -4.53 3.99 -11.71
CA PHE A 267 -5.89 3.67 -11.26
C PHE A 267 -6.73 4.96 -11.20
N ASP A 268 -6.20 5.99 -10.55
CA ASP A 268 -6.88 7.28 -10.36
C ASP A 268 -7.20 7.94 -11.70
N ALA A 269 -6.24 7.94 -12.64
CA ALA A 269 -6.43 8.52 -13.97
C ALA A 269 -7.53 7.80 -14.76
N ILE A 270 -7.59 6.46 -14.73
CA ILE A 270 -8.63 5.73 -15.45
C ILE A 270 -10.00 5.96 -14.84
N VAL A 271 -10.13 5.97 -13.50
CA VAL A 271 -11.40 6.32 -12.83
C VAL A 271 -11.81 7.74 -13.19
N LEU A 272 -10.87 8.70 -13.12
CA LEU A 272 -11.12 10.09 -13.46
C LEU A 272 -11.60 10.24 -14.91
N VAL A 273 -10.86 9.71 -15.89
CA VAL A 273 -11.23 9.77 -17.31
C VAL A 273 -12.57 9.09 -17.59
N SER A 274 -12.90 8.02 -16.86
CA SER A 274 -14.16 7.29 -17.06
C SER A 274 -15.38 8.04 -16.50
N LEU A 275 -15.21 8.79 -15.39
CA LEU A 275 -16.31 9.43 -14.68
C LEU A 275 -16.45 10.94 -14.97
N THR A 276 -15.40 11.61 -15.45
CA THR A 276 -15.45 13.04 -15.81
C THR A 276 -16.49 13.44 -16.86
N PRO A 277 -16.92 12.56 -17.80
CA PRO A 277 -18.03 12.89 -18.68
C PRO A 277 -19.37 13.08 -17.95
N ALA A 278 -19.52 12.52 -16.75
CA ALA A 278 -20.76 12.53 -15.97
C ALA A 278 -20.65 13.35 -14.67
N MET A 279 -19.45 13.64 -14.17
CA MET A 279 -19.24 14.31 -12.89
C MET A 279 -18.01 15.22 -12.92
N PRO A 280 -18.00 16.38 -12.23
CA PRO A 280 -16.81 17.22 -12.13
C PRO A 280 -15.59 16.44 -11.62
N GLY A 281 -14.42 16.62 -12.24
CA GLY A 281 -13.22 15.87 -11.87
C GLY A 281 -12.72 16.12 -10.45
N ASN A 282 -13.01 17.29 -9.87
CA ASN A 282 -12.76 17.60 -8.46
C ASN A 282 -13.49 16.62 -7.52
N ASP A 283 -14.72 16.24 -7.87
CA ASP A 283 -15.56 15.36 -7.06
C ASP A 283 -15.06 13.91 -7.13
N VAL A 284 -14.65 13.49 -8.33
CA VAL A 284 -14.05 12.17 -8.55
C VAL A 284 -12.73 12.06 -7.78
N MET A 285 -11.89 13.10 -7.82
CA MET A 285 -10.63 13.14 -7.06
C MET A 285 -10.88 13.10 -5.55
N ALA A 286 -11.84 13.88 -5.05
CA ALA A 286 -12.23 13.84 -3.63
C ALA A 286 -12.67 12.44 -3.21
N GLY A 287 -13.51 11.77 -4.01
CA GLY A 287 -13.94 10.40 -3.72
C GLY A 287 -12.79 9.38 -3.79
N LEU A 288 -11.85 9.51 -4.73
CA LEU A 288 -10.65 8.68 -4.81
C LEU A 288 -9.75 8.82 -3.57
N LEU A 289 -9.58 10.04 -3.05
CA LEU A 289 -8.82 10.29 -1.82
C LEU A 289 -9.48 9.61 -0.62
N VAL A 290 -10.80 9.77 -0.45
CA VAL A 290 -11.55 9.13 0.64
C VAL A 290 -11.54 7.60 0.49
N PHE A 291 -11.68 7.09 -0.73
CA PHE A 291 -11.54 5.67 -1.03
C PHE A 291 -10.17 5.13 -0.60
N ARG A 292 -9.07 5.84 -0.89
CA ARG A 292 -7.73 5.43 -0.45
C ARG A 292 -7.58 5.48 1.07
N LEU A 293 -8.16 6.49 1.73
CA LEU A 293 -8.16 6.56 3.19
C LEU A 293 -8.85 5.34 3.82
N ILE A 294 -10.04 4.98 3.33
CA ILE A 294 -10.85 3.88 3.88
C ILE A 294 -10.32 2.50 3.48
N TYR A 295 -9.94 2.31 2.22
CA TYR A 295 -9.65 0.99 1.67
C TYR A 295 -8.15 0.64 1.69
N TYR A 296 -7.25 1.61 1.84
CA TYR A 296 -5.80 1.37 1.86
C TYR A 296 -5.17 1.75 3.21
N LEU A 297 -5.40 2.99 3.67
CA LEU A 297 -4.73 3.49 4.88
C LEU A 297 -5.33 2.92 6.17
N ALA A 298 -6.65 2.95 6.33
CA ALA A 298 -7.29 2.47 7.55
C ALA A 298 -7.00 0.97 7.84
N PRO A 299 -7.11 0.03 6.87
CA PRO A 299 -6.81 -1.38 7.10
C PRO A 299 -5.33 -1.61 7.42
N LEU A 300 -4.43 -0.82 6.84
CA LEU A 300 -3.00 -0.86 7.16
C LEU A 300 -2.72 -0.45 8.61
N VAL A 301 -3.33 0.63 9.08
CA VAL A 301 -3.22 1.07 10.48
C VAL A 301 -3.77 0.01 11.42
N ILE A 302 -4.93 -0.56 11.10
CA ILE A 302 -5.52 -1.68 11.86
C ILE A 302 -4.57 -2.89 11.89
N ALA A 303 -3.98 -3.26 10.75
CA ALA A 303 -2.99 -4.33 10.69
C ALA A 303 -1.79 -4.05 11.61
N GLY A 304 -1.21 -2.85 11.54
CA GLY A 304 -0.12 -2.42 12.43
C GLY A 304 -0.50 -2.53 13.92
N LEU A 305 -1.68 -2.03 14.29
CA LEU A 305 -2.23 -2.14 15.65
C LEU A 305 -2.45 -3.58 16.08
N MET A 306 -2.88 -4.48 15.19
CA MET A 306 -3.03 -5.91 15.48
C MET A 306 -1.68 -6.54 15.84
N PHE A 307 -0.61 -6.23 15.10
CA PHE A 307 0.74 -6.71 15.42
C PHE A 307 1.26 -6.13 16.75
N GLY A 308 1.05 -4.84 16.99
CA GLY A 308 1.40 -4.22 18.27
C GLY A 308 0.62 -4.81 19.45
N GLY A 309 -0.69 -5.03 19.28
CA GLY A 309 -1.58 -5.57 20.30
C GLY A 309 -1.20 -6.98 20.74
N VAL A 310 -0.77 -7.85 19.82
CA VAL A 310 -0.27 -9.20 20.14
C VAL A 310 0.94 -9.13 21.09
N GLU A 311 1.92 -8.27 20.78
CA GLU A 311 3.10 -8.06 21.62
C GLU A 311 2.74 -7.42 22.98
N ALA A 312 1.81 -6.45 22.99
CA ALA A 312 1.39 -5.74 24.21
C ALA A 312 0.68 -6.66 25.20
N PHE A 313 -0.25 -7.49 24.70
CA PHE A 313 -0.99 -8.44 25.51
C PHE A 313 -0.05 -9.43 26.18
N GLN A 314 0.99 -9.85 25.48
CA GLN A 314 1.96 -10.82 25.99
C GLN A 314 3.01 -10.22 26.93
N ALA A 315 3.38 -8.95 26.75
CA ALA A 315 4.21 -8.23 27.71
C ALA A 315 3.51 -8.07 29.07
N ARG A 316 2.18 -7.90 29.09
CA ARG A 316 1.39 -7.73 30.32
C ARG A 316 0.98 -9.04 30.99
N ARG A 317 0.80 -10.12 30.24
CA ARG A 317 0.31 -11.42 30.74
C ARG A 317 1.42 -12.47 30.67
N ARG A 318 1.99 -12.87 31.82
CA ARG A 318 2.75 -14.14 31.99
C ARG A 318 1.83 -15.38 31.78
N ILE A 319 1.04 -15.41 30.70
CA ILE A 319 0.03 -16.44 30.47
C ILE A 319 0.61 -17.54 29.57
N GLY A 320 0.25 -18.79 29.89
CA GLY A 320 0.86 -20.06 29.46
C GLY A 320 0.98 -20.34 27.95
N GLY A 321 1.38 -21.58 27.66
CA GLY A 321 1.98 -22.03 26.39
C GLY A 321 1.23 -21.70 25.09
N LEU A 322 -0.10 -21.54 25.12
CA LEU A 322 -0.90 -21.21 23.93
C LEU A 322 -0.58 -19.81 23.37
N SER A 323 -0.29 -18.83 24.24
CA SER A 323 0.05 -17.48 23.79
C SER A 323 1.46 -17.42 23.19
N ARG A 324 2.40 -18.23 23.71
CA ARG A 324 3.77 -18.33 23.19
C ARG A 324 3.82 -18.84 21.75
N GLY A 325 2.96 -19.80 21.39
CA GLY A 325 2.83 -20.27 20.01
C GLY A 325 2.32 -19.19 19.05
N ILE A 326 1.42 -18.30 19.51
CA ILE A 326 0.90 -17.20 18.69
C ILE A 326 1.99 -16.18 18.36
N SER A 327 2.76 -15.73 19.36
CA SER A 327 3.85 -14.76 19.11
C SER A 327 4.99 -15.37 18.33
N ALA A 328 5.36 -16.63 18.58
CA ALA A 328 6.36 -17.32 17.77
C ALA A 328 5.97 -17.35 16.28
N ALA A 329 4.67 -17.44 15.98
CA ALA A 329 4.19 -17.41 14.61
C ALA A 329 4.19 -16.01 13.95
N ILE A 330 4.06 -14.95 14.75
CA ILE A 330 3.87 -13.57 14.28
C ILE A 330 5.18 -12.77 14.29
N SER A 331 6.07 -13.04 15.24
CA SER A 331 7.38 -12.39 15.45
C SER A 331 8.22 -12.22 14.18
N PRO A 332 8.26 -13.17 13.23
CA PRO A 332 8.99 -12.97 11.99
C PRO A 332 8.44 -11.81 11.15
N ALA A 333 7.13 -11.58 11.13
CA ALA A 333 6.49 -10.56 10.31
C ALA A 333 6.48 -9.16 10.95
N VAL A 334 6.51 -9.06 12.29
CA VAL A 334 6.40 -7.79 13.04
C VAL A 334 7.31 -6.67 12.51
N PRO A 335 8.63 -6.86 12.31
CA PRO A 335 9.50 -5.75 11.90
C PRO A 335 9.25 -5.27 10.47
N LEU A 336 8.87 -6.17 9.56
CA LEU A 336 8.53 -5.82 8.18
C LEU A 336 7.26 -4.96 8.14
N VAL A 337 6.25 -5.37 8.91
CA VAL A 337 4.95 -4.72 9.02
C VAL A 337 5.09 -3.34 9.63
N LEU A 338 5.80 -3.21 10.75
CA LEU A 338 6.01 -1.93 11.42
C LEU A 338 6.87 -0.98 10.57
N ALA A 339 7.89 -1.50 9.86
CA ALA A 339 8.66 -0.71 8.91
C ALA A 339 7.78 -0.12 7.80
N ALA A 340 6.89 -0.92 7.22
CA ALA A 340 5.94 -0.46 6.22
C ALA A 340 4.99 0.62 6.76
N CYS A 341 4.45 0.43 7.98
CA CYS A 341 3.60 1.43 8.62
C CYS A 341 4.36 2.74 8.84
N ILE A 342 5.59 2.68 9.36
CA ILE A 342 6.45 3.85 9.60
C ILE A 342 6.77 4.58 8.29
N PHE A 343 7.09 3.85 7.21
CA PHE A 343 7.34 4.44 5.91
C PHE A 343 6.11 5.21 5.38
N ILE A 344 4.93 4.58 5.45
CA ILE A 344 3.68 5.18 4.97
C ILE A 344 3.28 6.38 5.83
N THR A 345 3.46 6.30 7.16
CA THR A 345 3.26 7.46 8.04
C THR A 345 4.23 8.60 7.73
N GLY A 346 5.49 8.30 7.43
CA GLY A 346 6.46 9.31 7.01
C GLY A 346 6.07 9.99 5.70
N ALA A 347 5.61 9.22 4.70
CA ALA A 347 5.09 9.76 3.44
C ALA A 347 3.81 10.60 3.66
N PHE A 348 2.89 10.12 4.50
CA PHE A 348 1.68 10.85 4.88
C PHE A 348 2.01 12.21 5.50
N LEU A 349 2.95 12.26 6.45
CA LEU A 349 3.40 13.52 7.04
C LEU A 349 3.97 14.47 5.99
N LEU A 350 4.78 14.00 5.04
CA LEU A 350 5.30 14.87 3.97
C LEU A 350 4.17 15.40 3.06
N PHE A 351 3.21 14.55 2.70
CA PHE A 351 2.11 14.94 1.82
C PHE A 351 1.17 15.96 2.48
N SER A 352 0.83 15.77 3.77
CA SER A 352 0.05 16.75 4.54
C SER A 352 0.71 18.13 4.60
N ARG A 353 2.04 18.19 4.61
CA ARG A 353 2.79 19.45 4.68
C ARG A 353 2.92 20.13 3.30
N ALA A 354 2.63 19.40 2.23
CA ALA A 354 2.68 19.93 0.87
C ALA A 354 1.41 20.70 0.47
N THR A 355 0.31 20.59 1.23
CA THR A 355 -0.98 21.26 0.95
C THR A 355 -1.17 22.54 1.78
N PRO A 356 -1.73 23.63 1.20
CA PRO A 356 -1.93 24.92 1.87
C PRO A 356 -3.03 24.86 2.94
N GLU A 357 -2.91 25.71 3.96
CA GLU A 357 -3.83 25.78 5.09
C GLU A 357 -4.69 27.05 5.02
N GLU A 358 -6.02 26.91 4.87
CA GLU A 358 -6.88 28.09 4.67
C GLU A 358 -7.37 28.77 5.96
N THR A 359 -7.26 28.15 7.13
CA THR A 359 -7.77 28.78 8.36
C THR A 359 -6.94 28.37 9.57
N LEU A 360 -6.07 29.28 10.04
CA LEU A 360 -5.66 29.27 11.45
C LEU A 360 -6.94 29.47 12.27
N PRO A 361 -7.30 28.57 13.21
CA PRO A 361 -8.38 28.85 14.14
C PRO A 361 -8.09 30.16 14.89
N ALA A 362 -9.15 30.83 15.33
CA ALA A 362 -9.11 32.16 15.91
C ALA A 362 -8.23 32.41 17.17
N PRO A 363 -7.64 31.44 17.92
CA PRO A 363 -6.75 31.80 19.02
C PRO A 363 -5.28 32.02 18.59
N PHE A 364 -4.92 31.79 17.33
CA PHE A 364 -3.53 31.93 16.87
C PHE A 364 -3.28 33.31 16.26
N ASP A 365 -3.06 34.30 17.12
CA ASP A 365 -2.57 35.64 16.77
C ASP A 365 -1.16 35.59 16.15
N ALA A 366 -0.66 36.75 15.69
CA ALA A 366 0.68 36.96 15.15
C ALA A 366 1.84 36.37 16.01
N THR A 367 1.60 36.13 17.30
CA THR A 367 2.55 35.52 18.25
C THR A 367 2.76 34.02 18.05
N ALA A 368 1.84 33.32 17.40
CA ALA A 368 1.91 31.88 17.16
C ALA A 368 2.52 31.49 15.80
N LEU A 369 2.80 32.44 14.90
CA LEU A 369 3.43 32.13 13.61
C LEU A 369 4.74 31.35 13.74
N PRO A 370 5.69 31.72 14.63
CA PRO A 370 6.93 30.96 14.74
C PRO A 370 6.65 29.51 15.16
N LEU A 371 5.64 29.29 16.00
CA LEU A 371 5.27 27.95 16.46
C LEU A 371 4.66 27.10 15.34
N VAL A 372 3.79 27.68 14.52
CA VAL A 372 3.19 27.01 13.35
C VAL A 372 4.27 26.68 12.31
N GLU A 373 5.20 27.60 12.08
CA GLU A 373 6.27 27.43 11.12
C GLU A 373 7.30 26.38 11.54
N MET A 374 7.68 26.39 12.82
CA MET A 374 8.50 25.35 13.42
C MET A 374 7.78 24.00 13.36
N SER A 375 6.47 23.97 13.53
CA SER A 375 5.67 22.73 13.43
C SER A 375 5.66 22.19 12.00
N HIS A 376 5.51 23.04 10.98
CA HIS A 376 5.59 22.66 9.57
C HIS A 376 6.96 22.06 9.22
N PHE A 377 8.04 22.76 9.59
CA PHE A 377 9.41 22.31 9.37
C PHE A 377 9.71 20.99 10.09
N THR A 378 9.40 20.92 11.39
CA THR A 378 9.69 19.75 12.23
C THR A 378 8.89 18.53 11.77
N GLY A 379 7.63 18.70 11.37
CA GLY A 379 6.80 17.63 10.81
C GLY A 379 7.38 17.07 9.51
N SER A 380 7.91 17.94 8.64
CA SER A 380 8.55 17.55 7.37
C SER A 380 9.85 16.79 7.60
N VAL A 381 10.69 17.27 8.53
CA VAL A 381 11.92 16.58 8.95
C VAL A 381 11.60 15.22 9.58
N ALA A 382 10.58 15.15 10.44
CA ALA A 382 10.12 13.89 11.01
C ALA A 382 9.67 12.91 9.92
N GLY A 383 8.91 13.38 8.94
CA GLY A 383 8.45 12.58 7.79
C GLY A 383 9.58 11.93 7.01
N VAL A 384 10.57 12.70 6.56
CA VAL A 384 11.72 12.15 5.80
C VAL A 384 12.56 11.19 6.64
N LEU A 385 12.79 11.49 7.93
CA LEU A 385 13.57 10.62 8.80
C LEU A 385 12.85 9.29 9.08
N LEU A 386 11.52 9.29 9.22
CA LEU A 386 10.73 8.07 9.36
C LEU A 386 10.83 7.18 8.10
N ILE A 387 10.72 7.79 6.91
CA ILE A 387 10.92 7.08 5.62
C ILE A 387 12.28 6.39 5.59
N LEU A 388 13.35 7.10 5.95
CA LEU A 388 14.72 6.56 5.97
C LEU A 388 14.91 5.48 7.04
N LEU A 389 14.29 5.63 8.21
CA LEU A 389 14.39 4.67 9.32
C LEU A 389 13.60 3.38 9.08
N ALA A 390 12.61 3.37 8.20
CA ALA A 390 11.80 2.18 7.92
C ALA A 390 12.65 0.94 7.60
N HIS A 391 13.70 1.09 6.78
CA HIS A 391 14.64 0.00 6.49
C HIS A 391 15.41 -0.49 7.72
N ALA A 392 15.82 0.43 8.58
CA ALA A 392 16.54 0.12 9.82
C ALA A 392 15.65 -0.62 10.84
N VAL A 393 14.36 -0.25 10.90
CA VAL A 393 13.31 -0.97 11.66
C VAL A 393 13.15 -2.38 11.11
N GLN A 394 13.06 -2.55 9.78
CA GLN A 394 12.94 -3.88 9.16
C GLN A 394 14.14 -4.79 9.53
N ARG A 395 15.34 -4.21 9.64
CA ARG A 395 16.58 -4.91 10.07
C ARG A 395 16.70 -5.13 11.59
N ARG A 396 15.64 -4.85 12.36
CA ARG A 396 15.54 -5.07 13.82
C ARG A 396 16.52 -4.24 14.67
N LEU A 397 16.92 -3.06 14.21
CA LEU A 397 17.87 -2.21 14.94
C LEU A 397 17.20 -1.50 16.12
N HIS A 398 17.79 -1.62 17.32
CA HIS A 398 17.24 -0.99 18.54
C HIS A 398 17.19 0.54 18.44
N ALA A 399 18.24 1.16 17.90
CA ALA A 399 18.29 2.61 17.72
C ALA A 399 17.20 3.12 16.78
N ALA A 400 16.85 2.34 15.75
CA ALA A 400 15.78 2.70 14.81
C ALA A 400 14.40 2.69 15.48
N TRP A 401 14.15 1.74 16.39
CA TRP A 401 12.92 1.70 17.19
C TRP A 401 12.77 2.95 18.07
N VAL A 402 13.82 3.32 18.83
CA VAL A 402 13.80 4.51 19.70
C VAL A 402 13.58 5.78 18.88
N LEU A 403 14.36 5.97 17.81
CA LEU A 403 14.25 7.15 16.96
C LEU A 403 12.87 7.23 16.30
N SER A 404 12.31 6.11 15.85
CA SER A 404 10.95 6.10 15.28
C SER A 404 9.90 6.51 16.29
N LEU A 405 9.98 6.07 17.56
CA LEU A 405 9.07 6.51 18.61
C LEU A 405 9.16 8.02 18.86
N VAL A 406 10.38 8.56 18.93
CA VAL A 406 10.61 10.00 19.10
C VAL A 406 10.02 10.76 17.92
N LEU A 407 10.34 10.37 16.69
CA LEU A 407 9.87 11.06 15.48
C LEU A 407 8.36 10.95 15.27
N LEU A 408 7.72 9.82 15.63
CA LEU A 408 6.26 9.68 15.61
C LEU A 408 5.60 10.60 16.64
N ALA A 409 6.17 10.70 17.85
CA ALA A 409 5.70 11.63 18.87
C ALA A 409 5.88 13.10 18.43
N THR A 410 7.03 13.42 17.83
CA THR A 410 7.29 14.74 17.24
C THR A 410 6.34 15.06 16.10
N GLY A 411 6.06 14.09 15.21
CA GLY A 411 5.09 14.23 14.12
C GLY A 411 3.68 14.50 14.65
N CYS A 412 3.24 13.74 15.66
CA CYS A 412 1.96 13.94 16.34
C CYS A 412 1.87 15.33 16.98
N ALA A 413 2.89 15.74 17.75
CA ALA A 413 2.95 17.07 18.35
C ALA A 413 2.91 18.18 17.28
N SER A 414 3.65 18.01 16.19
CA SER A 414 3.69 18.98 15.08
C SER A 414 2.38 19.08 14.29
N ALA A 415 1.52 18.07 14.34
CA ALA A 415 0.18 18.12 13.76
C ALA A 415 -0.78 18.89 14.69
N LEU A 416 -0.72 18.62 15.99
CA LEU A 416 -1.54 19.32 16.98
C LEU A 416 -1.20 20.80 17.08
N LEU A 417 0.09 21.16 17.02
CA LEU A 417 0.57 22.54 17.15
C LEU A 417 0.30 23.42 15.91
N LYS A 418 -0.03 22.82 14.76
CA LYS A 418 -0.24 23.51 13.47
C LYS A 418 -1.65 24.12 13.31
N GLY A 419 -2.52 24.00 14.32
CA GLY A 419 -3.89 24.51 14.26
C GLY A 419 -4.93 23.55 14.83
N GLY A 420 -4.51 22.57 15.64
CA GLY A 420 -5.45 21.59 16.21
C GLY A 420 -5.99 20.58 15.20
N ASP A 421 -5.25 20.29 14.13
CA ASP A 421 -5.61 19.26 13.15
C ASP A 421 -5.47 17.85 13.78
N TRP A 422 -6.48 17.49 14.58
CA TRP A 422 -6.54 16.17 15.21
C TRP A 422 -6.61 15.02 14.19
N PRO A 423 -7.23 15.15 12.99
CA PRO A 423 -7.15 14.12 11.97
C PRO A 423 -5.70 13.76 11.58
N GLU A 424 -4.84 14.76 11.35
CA GLU A 424 -3.43 14.53 11.02
C GLU A 424 -2.64 13.85 12.15
N ALA A 425 -2.99 14.12 13.42
CA ALA A 425 -2.30 13.58 14.59
C ALA A 425 -2.65 12.10 14.88
N ILE A 426 -3.83 11.63 14.45
CA ILE A 426 -4.31 10.27 14.73
C ILE A 426 -3.40 9.20 14.12
N VAL A 427 -3.00 9.35 12.86
CA VAL A 427 -2.18 8.35 12.14
C VAL A 427 -0.83 8.10 12.84
N PRO A 428 0.04 9.11 13.07
CA PRO A 428 1.30 8.89 13.78
C PRO A 428 1.08 8.44 15.23
N GLY A 429 0.02 8.90 15.91
CA GLY A 429 -0.34 8.45 17.25
C GLY A 429 -0.68 6.96 17.32
N LEU A 430 -1.47 6.44 16.38
CA LEU A 430 -1.82 5.02 16.33
C LEU A 430 -0.61 4.14 16.02
N ILE A 431 0.26 4.56 15.09
CA ILE A 431 1.49 3.82 14.79
C ILE A 431 2.48 3.87 15.96
N PHE A 432 2.55 4.99 16.69
CA PHE A 432 3.31 5.08 17.94
C PHE A 432 2.84 4.02 18.95
N LEU A 433 1.52 3.92 19.16
CA LEU A 433 0.93 2.91 20.06
C LEU A 433 1.20 1.47 19.58
N ALA A 434 1.17 1.22 18.28
CA ALA A 434 1.51 -0.08 17.70
C ALA A 434 2.99 -0.47 17.90
N LEU A 435 3.90 0.53 17.90
CA LEU A 435 5.34 0.32 17.98
C LEU A 435 5.87 0.16 19.41
N LEU A 436 5.21 0.76 20.41
CA LEU A 436 5.56 0.68 21.84
C LEU A 436 5.81 -0.76 22.34
N PRO A 437 4.90 -1.73 22.14
CA PRO A 437 5.06 -3.08 22.69
C PRO A 437 6.12 -3.92 21.99
N ALA A 438 6.52 -3.55 20.77
CA ALA A 438 7.41 -4.34 19.93
C ALA A 438 8.91 -4.23 20.33
N ARG A 439 9.24 -3.61 21.47
CA ARG A 439 10.63 -3.42 21.95
C ARG A 439 11.50 -4.68 21.87
N LYS A 440 10.94 -5.85 22.20
CA LYS A 440 11.66 -7.13 22.25
C LYS A 440 12.15 -7.60 20.87
N GLU A 441 11.45 -7.21 19.80
CA GLU A 441 11.81 -7.57 18.44
C GLU A 441 13.05 -6.82 17.93
N PHE A 442 13.36 -5.66 18.53
CA PHE A 442 14.46 -4.77 18.12
C PHE A 442 15.70 -4.92 19.01
N HIS A 443 16.29 -6.11 19.03
CA HIS A 443 17.45 -6.41 19.88
C HIS A 443 18.80 -6.18 19.20
N ARG A 444 18.84 -6.00 17.86
CA ARG A 444 20.11 -5.88 17.13
C ARG A 444 20.76 -4.53 17.44
N ARG A 445 21.95 -4.55 18.04
CA ARG A 445 22.82 -3.38 18.19
C ARG A 445 23.66 -3.24 16.92
N GLY A 446 23.51 -2.11 16.23
CA GLY A 446 24.22 -1.84 14.99
C GLY A 446 24.09 -0.37 14.62
N ASN A 447 25.06 0.13 13.84
CA ASN A 447 25.03 1.51 13.38
C ASN A 447 24.04 1.65 12.21
N ILE A 448 23.11 2.61 12.31
CA ILE A 448 22.10 2.89 11.29
C ILE A 448 22.77 3.32 9.98
N LEU A 449 23.84 4.12 10.08
CA LEU A 449 24.55 4.71 8.94
C LEU A 449 25.42 3.70 8.17
N ARG A 450 25.76 2.55 8.77
CA ARG A 450 26.59 1.51 8.11
C ARG A 450 25.76 0.41 7.43
N ASN A 451 24.44 0.50 7.48
CA ASN A 451 23.55 -0.44 6.81
C ASN A 451 23.00 0.18 5.53
N PRO A 452 23.59 -0.09 4.35
CA PRO A 452 23.08 0.42 3.10
C PRO A 452 21.60 0.06 2.89
N LEU A 453 20.85 1.01 2.31
CA LEU A 453 19.50 0.77 1.81
C LEU A 453 19.58 -0.34 0.75
N THR A 454 18.60 -1.25 0.74
CA THR A 454 18.48 -2.14 -0.42
C THR A 454 17.99 -1.32 -1.62
N PRO A 455 18.28 -1.75 -2.86
CA PRO A 455 17.82 -1.03 -4.06
C PRO A 455 16.31 -0.75 -4.06
N SER A 456 15.51 -1.69 -3.53
CA SER A 456 14.06 -1.53 -3.38
C SER A 456 13.66 -0.36 -2.46
N TRP A 457 14.28 -0.24 -1.28
CA TRP A 457 14.00 0.85 -0.35
C TRP A 457 14.54 2.19 -0.85
N PHE A 458 15.67 2.19 -1.55
CA PHE A 458 16.20 3.38 -2.19
C PHE A 458 15.23 3.94 -3.24
N ILE A 459 14.73 3.07 -4.13
CA ILE A 459 13.71 3.45 -5.13
C ILE A 459 12.43 3.92 -4.43
N ALA A 460 11.91 3.16 -3.46
CA ALA A 460 10.69 3.54 -2.74
C ALA A 460 10.82 4.92 -2.07
N THR A 461 11.97 5.18 -1.43
CA THR A 461 12.28 6.47 -0.80
C THR A 461 12.33 7.58 -1.85
N GLY A 462 13.06 7.38 -2.95
CA GLY A 462 13.14 8.36 -4.03
C GLY A 462 11.77 8.70 -4.62
N VAL A 463 10.92 7.69 -4.84
CA VAL A 463 9.55 7.87 -5.33
C VAL A 463 8.69 8.65 -4.34
N ALA A 464 8.74 8.31 -3.04
CA ALA A 464 7.97 9.01 -2.02
C ALA A 464 8.37 10.50 -1.92
N LEU A 465 9.69 10.78 -1.93
CA LEU A 465 10.20 12.16 -1.87
C LEU A 465 9.89 12.95 -3.14
N ALA A 466 10.07 12.36 -4.32
CA ALA A 466 9.71 12.98 -5.58
C ALA A 466 8.21 13.31 -5.66
N SER A 467 7.36 12.38 -5.19
CA SER A 467 5.91 12.57 -5.15
C SER A 467 5.52 13.70 -4.18
N ALA A 468 6.15 13.78 -3.00
CA ALA A 468 5.89 14.84 -2.03
C ALA A 468 6.30 16.22 -2.57
N PHE A 469 7.48 16.29 -3.19
CA PHE A 469 8.00 17.54 -3.77
C PHE A 469 7.11 18.01 -4.93
N TRP A 470 6.77 17.09 -5.83
CA TRP A 470 5.87 17.36 -6.94
C TRP A 470 4.48 17.79 -6.48
N LEU A 471 3.92 17.13 -5.46
CA LEU A 471 2.62 17.51 -4.88
C LEU A 471 2.63 18.93 -4.33
N GLY A 472 3.71 19.36 -3.68
CA GLY A 472 3.78 20.74 -3.19
C GLY A 472 3.93 21.76 -4.31
N LEU A 473 4.77 21.50 -5.32
CA LEU A 473 4.82 22.35 -6.52
C LEU A 473 3.45 22.50 -7.17
N PHE A 474 2.73 21.38 -7.28
CA PHE A 474 1.36 21.34 -7.78
C PHE A 474 0.41 22.18 -6.92
N SER A 475 0.51 22.04 -5.60
CA SER A 475 -0.39 22.69 -4.66
C SER A 475 -0.24 24.22 -4.61
N TYR A 476 0.98 24.73 -4.85
CA TYR A 476 1.28 26.17 -4.85
C TYR A 476 1.32 26.80 -6.24
N LYS A 477 0.99 26.06 -7.32
CA LYS A 477 1.10 26.53 -8.72
C LYS A 477 0.29 27.80 -9.06
N HIS A 478 -0.79 28.06 -8.32
CA HIS A 478 -1.69 29.20 -8.54
C HIS A 478 -1.43 30.39 -7.60
N ILE A 479 -0.51 30.24 -6.65
CA ILE A 479 -0.17 31.29 -5.70
C ILE A 479 1.07 32.00 -6.26
N ALA A 480 0.98 33.31 -6.49
CA ALA A 480 2.13 34.10 -6.90
C ALA A 480 3.22 33.92 -5.83
N PHE A 481 4.37 33.36 -6.22
CA PHE A 481 5.55 33.35 -5.35
C PHE A 481 5.90 34.81 -5.08
N SER A 482 5.48 35.32 -3.93
CA SER A 482 5.81 36.67 -3.51
C SER A 482 7.32 36.73 -3.29
N ASP A 483 7.99 37.72 -3.87
CA ASP A 483 9.42 38.03 -3.69
C ASP A 483 9.78 38.46 -2.25
N GLU A 484 8.95 38.11 -1.27
CA GLU A 484 9.29 38.26 0.14
C GLU A 484 10.51 37.39 0.44
N LEU A 485 11.54 38.01 1.02
CA LEU A 485 12.78 37.35 1.35
C LEU A 485 12.47 36.04 2.08
N TRP A 486 13.05 34.94 1.61
CA TRP A 486 13.03 33.57 2.18
C TRP A 486 13.12 33.44 3.71
N TRP A 487 13.51 34.50 4.42
CA TRP A 487 13.62 34.62 5.87
C TRP A 487 12.46 35.34 6.56
N HIS A 488 11.48 35.89 5.84
CA HIS A 488 10.35 36.61 6.42
C HIS A 488 9.20 35.66 6.76
N PHE A 489 8.78 35.67 8.02
CA PHE A 489 7.68 34.86 8.54
C PHE A 489 6.36 35.62 8.30
N THR A 490 5.56 35.21 7.31
CA THR A 490 4.28 35.85 7.00
C THR A 490 3.08 34.95 7.18
N LEU A 491 1.93 35.55 7.52
CA LEU A 491 0.67 34.85 7.82
C LEU A 491 0.13 34.05 6.63
N HIS A 492 0.51 34.43 5.41
CA HIS A 492 0.08 33.79 4.15
C HIS A 492 1.25 33.23 3.33
N GLY A 493 2.43 33.01 3.96
CA GLY A 493 3.66 32.55 3.32
C GLY A 493 3.82 31.03 3.17
N ASP A 494 2.74 30.28 2.94
CA ASP A 494 2.75 28.81 2.92
C ASP A 494 3.66 28.21 1.84
N ALA A 495 3.78 28.87 0.68
CA ALA A 495 4.71 28.48 -0.38
C ALA A 495 6.18 28.56 0.08
N SER A 496 6.56 29.65 0.75
CA SER A 496 7.91 29.86 1.30
C SER A 496 8.24 28.89 2.44
N ARG A 497 7.24 28.47 3.23
CA ARG A 497 7.37 27.41 4.25
C ARG A 497 7.65 26.05 3.61
N PHE A 498 6.87 25.68 2.60
CA PHE A 498 7.05 24.44 1.85
C PHE A 498 8.42 24.36 1.17
N LEU A 499 8.90 25.44 0.54
CA LEU A 499 10.22 25.50 -0.09
C LEU A 499 11.35 25.23 0.90
N ARG A 500 11.34 25.87 2.08
CA ARG A 500 12.35 25.65 3.13
C ARG A 500 12.32 24.22 3.67
N ALA A 501 11.13 23.68 3.91
CA ALA A 501 10.98 22.28 4.31
C ALA A 501 11.51 21.32 3.23
N SER A 502 11.25 21.60 1.95
CA SER A 502 11.72 20.80 0.82
C SER A 502 13.25 20.83 0.67
N VAL A 503 13.89 21.98 0.89
CA VAL A 503 15.36 22.08 0.91
C VAL A 503 15.94 21.23 2.03
N ALA A 504 15.39 21.32 3.25
CA ALA A 504 15.86 20.50 4.37
C ALA A 504 15.69 19.00 4.12
N VAL A 505 14.52 18.59 3.60
CA VAL A 505 14.25 17.21 3.19
C VAL A 505 15.25 16.76 2.12
N GLY A 506 15.53 17.59 1.11
CA GLY A 506 16.50 17.32 0.05
C GLY A 506 17.93 17.15 0.57
N VAL A 507 18.37 18.03 1.49
CA VAL A 507 19.69 17.94 2.12
C VAL A 507 19.83 16.66 2.95
N ILE A 508 18.81 16.32 3.75
CA ILE A 508 18.81 15.08 4.55
C ILE A 508 18.86 13.85 3.64
N ALA A 509 18.04 13.83 2.58
CA ALA A 509 18.01 12.72 1.62
C ALA A 509 19.33 12.57 0.86
N LEU A 510 19.93 13.69 0.43
CA LEU A 510 21.23 13.71 -0.23
C LEU A 510 22.35 13.22 0.70
N GLY A 511 22.36 13.68 1.96
CA GLY A 511 23.30 13.21 2.97
C GLY A 511 23.18 11.70 3.21
N ALA A 512 21.95 11.19 3.34
CA ALA A 512 21.71 9.76 3.47
C ALA A 512 22.15 8.96 2.23
N ALA A 513 21.91 9.49 1.02
CA ALA A 513 22.36 8.86 -0.22
C ALA A 513 23.89 8.83 -0.34
N LEU A 514 24.59 9.89 0.06
CA LEU A 514 26.05 9.94 0.10
C LEU A 514 26.62 8.92 1.10
N VAL A 515 26.07 8.87 2.31
CA VAL A 515 26.45 7.86 3.32
C VAL A 515 26.21 6.44 2.78
N HIS A 516 25.10 6.24 2.07
CA HIS A 516 24.79 4.96 1.43
C HIS A 516 25.83 4.57 0.36
N LEU A 517 26.22 5.50 -0.52
CA LEU A 517 27.23 5.26 -1.55
C LEU A 517 28.61 4.95 -0.95
N VAL A 518 29.02 5.72 0.06
CA VAL A 518 30.32 5.53 0.76
C VAL A 518 30.33 4.18 1.49
N SER A 519 29.26 3.86 2.24
CA SER A 519 29.18 2.58 2.97
C SER A 519 29.07 1.37 2.05
N ALA A 520 28.48 1.51 0.86
CA ALA A 520 28.44 0.44 -0.15
C ALA A 520 29.82 0.20 -0.78
N ALA A 521 30.58 1.27 -1.02
CA ALA A 521 31.94 1.21 -1.55
C ALA A 521 32.94 0.62 -0.55
N SER A 522 32.75 0.83 0.76
CA SER A 522 33.66 0.37 1.81
C SER A 522 33.43 -1.08 2.29
N ARG A 523 32.54 -1.86 1.65
CA ARG A 523 32.24 -3.25 2.06
C ARG A 523 33.22 -4.26 1.46
N ASP A 524 33.72 -5.16 2.31
CA ASP A 524 34.56 -6.30 1.94
C ASP A 524 33.76 -7.29 1.04
N PRO A 525 34.30 -7.74 -0.12
CA PRO A 525 33.65 -8.70 -1.00
C PRO A 525 33.09 -9.95 -0.31
N GLN A 526 33.73 -10.44 0.76
CA GLN A 526 33.30 -11.64 1.48
C GLN A 526 31.98 -11.47 2.26
N GLU A 527 31.65 -10.25 2.70
CA GLU A 527 30.37 -9.97 3.36
C GLU A 527 29.20 -9.92 2.36
N ARG A 528 29.48 -9.64 1.07
CA ARG A 528 28.45 -9.60 0.01
C ARG A 528 27.93 -11.00 -0.34
N GLU A 529 28.79 -12.01 -0.36
CA GLU A 529 28.40 -13.41 -0.67
C GLU A 529 27.56 -14.07 0.43
N GLN A 530 27.70 -13.65 1.69
CA GLN A 530 26.92 -14.20 2.81
C GLN A 530 25.49 -13.64 2.88
N GLU A 531 25.23 -12.43 2.38
CA GLU A 531 23.89 -11.79 2.38
C GLU A 531 23.01 -12.31 1.21
N GLU A 532 23.60 -12.87 0.15
CA GLU A 532 22.88 -13.48 -0.99
C GLU A 532 22.42 -14.92 -0.76
N LYS A 533 22.92 -15.60 0.28
CA LYS A 533 22.48 -16.97 0.61
C LYS A 533 21.19 -16.93 1.44
N PRO A 534 20.11 -17.65 1.05
CA PRO A 534 18.91 -17.74 1.87
C PRO A 534 19.27 -18.32 3.25
N PRO A 535 18.60 -17.89 4.33
CA PRO A 535 18.90 -18.40 5.67
C PRO A 535 18.70 -19.91 5.67
N GLY A 536 19.79 -20.64 5.87
CA GLY A 536 19.73 -22.08 6.06
C GLY A 536 18.82 -22.44 7.25
N PRO A 537 18.19 -23.63 7.24
CA PRO A 537 17.41 -24.07 8.38
C PRO A 537 18.26 -23.96 9.65
N LEU A 538 17.69 -23.36 10.70
CA LEU A 538 18.30 -23.23 12.01
C LEU A 538 18.87 -24.58 12.43
N THR A 539 20.18 -24.75 12.29
CA THR A 539 20.90 -25.88 12.85
C THR A 539 20.74 -25.78 14.35
N ALA A 540 19.96 -26.70 14.91
CA ALA A 540 19.84 -26.90 16.34
C ALA A 540 21.23 -26.89 16.96
N ALA A 541 21.42 -26.02 17.95
CA ALA A 541 22.65 -25.91 18.70
C ALA A 541 23.12 -27.30 19.13
N ARG A 542 24.33 -27.68 18.70
CA ARG A 542 25.10 -28.72 19.38
C ARG A 542 25.29 -28.25 20.81
N ARG A 543 24.51 -28.81 21.74
CA ARG A 543 24.89 -28.86 23.14
C ARG A 543 26.04 -29.84 23.25
N THR A 544 27.25 -29.31 23.35
CA THR A 544 28.28 -29.92 24.18
C THR A 544 27.91 -29.58 25.62
N ASP A 545 27.41 -30.58 26.34
CA ASP A 545 27.94 -31.07 27.62
C ASP A 545 27.05 -32.23 28.09
#